data_AF-A0A831JV44-F1
#
_entry.id   AF-A0A831JV44-F1
#
_cell.length_a   1.000
_cell.length_b   1.000
_cell.length_c   1.000
_cell.angle_alpha   90.00
_cell.angle_beta   90.00
_cell.angle_gamma   90.00
#
_symmetry.space_group_name_H-M   'P 1'
#
loop_
_entity.id
_entity.type
_entity.pdbx_description
1 polymer ?
#
loop_
_entity_poly.entity_id
_entity_poly.type
_entity_poly.pdbx_seq_one_letter_code
_entity_poly.pdbx_strand_id
1 'polypeptide(L)'
;MAEANTGMQVYTFSEQSEDAVKRILSGKSSIDYLTGNCEADMDRLLKEGVKPEVVHIAHTPAYKEMFERLIPLADKHTCFIIGNPYATPEKKRWWKEVIADLRTGITFDLYDVGLVFFDKERVKEHRIVNFL
;
A
#
# COMPACT_ATOMS: atom_id res chain seq x y z
N MET A 1 -9.76 -6.44 2.03
CA MET A 1 -9.26 -5.76 3.24
C MET A 1 -10.38 -5.56 4.26
N ALA A 2 -11.37 -4.69 4.03
CA ALA A 2 -12.45 -4.43 5.01
C ALA A 2 -13.26 -5.66 5.48
N GLU A 3 -13.44 -6.68 4.63
CA GLU A 3 -14.12 -7.94 5.00
C GLU A 3 -13.26 -8.84 5.91
N ALA A 4 -11.94 -8.74 5.82
CA ALA A 4 -11.04 -9.57 6.62
C ALA A 4 -10.99 -9.11 8.09
N ASN A 5 -11.32 -7.84 8.34
CA ASN A 5 -11.46 -7.26 9.67
C ASN A 5 -12.49 -6.12 9.63
N THR A 6 -13.68 -6.37 10.16
CA THR A 6 -14.80 -5.41 10.14
C THR A 6 -14.57 -4.18 11.04
N GLY A 7 -13.61 -4.25 11.98
CA GLY A 7 -13.22 -3.12 12.82
C GLY A 7 -12.14 -2.23 12.20
N MET A 8 -11.59 -2.62 11.05
CA MET A 8 -10.53 -1.86 10.38
C MET A 8 -11.12 -0.66 9.63
N GLN A 9 -10.62 0.53 9.93
CA GLN A 9 -10.88 1.72 9.12
C GLN A 9 -10.07 1.65 7.83
N VAL A 10 -10.72 1.86 6.69
CA VAL A 10 -10.10 1.78 5.36
C VAL A 10 -10.30 3.11 4.64
N TYR A 11 -9.19 3.72 4.25
CA TYR A 11 -9.18 4.87 3.36
C TYR A 11 -8.84 4.39 1.95
N THR A 12 -9.71 4.67 0.99
CA THR A 12 -9.47 4.35 -0.42
C THR A 12 -9.52 5.62 -1.25
N PHE A 13 -8.53 5.79 -2.10
CA PHE A 13 -8.27 7.02 -2.83
C PHE A 13 -8.52 6.81 -4.32
N SER A 14 -9.14 7.78 -4.97
CA SER A 14 -9.27 7.84 -6.43
C SER A 14 -9.24 9.28 -6.91
N GLU A 15 -8.60 9.56 -8.05
CA GLU A 15 -8.62 10.91 -8.63
C GLU A 15 -10.05 11.35 -8.97
N GLN A 16 -10.88 10.42 -9.41
CA GLN A 16 -12.26 10.66 -9.81
C GLN A 16 -13.22 9.76 -9.04
N SER A 17 -14.38 10.31 -8.72
CA SER A 17 -15.47 9.54 -8.15
C SER A 17 -16.15 8.70 -9.22
N GLU A 18 -16.26 7.40 -8.98
CA GLU A 18 -17.04 6.48 -9.83
C GLU A 18 -18.31 6.00 -9.14
N ASP A 19 -19.47 6.14 -9.80
CA ASP A 19 -20.77 5.75 -9.23
C ASP A 19 -20.88 4.25 -8.96
N ALA A 20 -20.22 3.41 -9.77
CA ALA A 20 -20.15 1.97 -9.52
C ALA A 20 -19.41 1.69 -8.21
N VAL A 21 -18.27 2.35 -7.97
CA VAL A 21 -17.48 2.19 -6.74
C VAL A 21 -18.26 2.70 -5.54
N LYS A 22 -18.87 3.90 -5.63
CA LYS A 22 -19.73 4.43 -4.57
C LYS A 22 -20.84 3.46 -4.17
N ARG A 23 -21.53 2.85 -5.13
CA ARG A 23 -22.59 1.86 -4.86
C ARG A 23 -22.08 0.61 -4.17
N ILE A 24 -20.89 0.13 -4.53
CA ILE A 24 -20.28 -1.05 -3.91
C ILE A 24 -19.83 -0.74 -2.47
N LEU A 25 -19.28 0.45 -2.24
CA LEU A 25 -18.70 0.83 -0.96
C LEU A 25 -19.72 1.44 0.02
N SER A 26 -20.86 1.95 -0.44
CA SER A 26 -21.86 2.63 0.41
C SER A 26 -22.45 1.76 1.52
N GLY A 27 -22.43 0.44 1.36
CA GLY A 27 -22.86 -0.51 2.38
C GLY A 27 -21.84 -0.74 3.50
N LYS A 28 -20.66 -0.11 3.46
CA LYS A 28 -19.54 -0.37 4.37
C LYS A 28 -19.11 0.91 5.08
N SER A 29 -19.60 1.08 6.31
CA SER A 29 -19.33 2.28 7.11
C SER A 29 -17.87 2.47 7.52
N SER A 30 -17.06 1.42 7.46
CA SER A 30 -15.62 1.49 7.77
C SER A 30 -14.76 1.87 6.56
N ILE A 31 -15.35 2.17 5.40
CA ILE A 31 -14.62 2.56 4.19
C ILE A 31 -14.90 4.02 3.86
N ASP A 32 -13.86 4.85 3.96
CA ASP A 32 -13.88 6.22 3.47
C ASP A 32 -13.36 6.26 2.03
N TYR A 33 -14.26 6.52 1.08
CA TYR A 33 -13.91 6.71 -0.33
C TYR A 33 -13.59 8.19 -0.60
N LEU A 34 -12.30 8.50 -0.62
CA LEU A 34 -11.76 9.83 -0.80
C LEU A 34 -11.46 10.06 -2.28
N THR A 35 -12.05 11.12 -2.86
CA THR A 35 -11.96 11.39 -4.29
C THR A 35 -11.56 12.82 -4.60
N GLY A 36 -10.81 13.02 -5.68
CA GLY A 36 -10.30 14.34 -6.07
C GLY A 36 -8.88 14.54 -5.57
N ASN A 37 -8.68 15.45 -4.62
CA ASN A 37 -7.34 15.81 -4.14
C ASN A 37 -6.81 14.81 -3.09
N CYS A 38 -6.43 13.63 -3.57
CA CYS A 38 -5.93 12.54 -2.75
C CYS A 38 -4.69 12.91 -1.92
N GLU A 39 -3.83 13.80 -2.42
CA GLU A 39 -2.65 14.27 -1.70
C GLU A 39 -3.03 15.08 -0.46
N ALA A 40 -3.96 16.02 -0.60
CA ALA A 40 -4.43 16.84 0.51
C ALA A 40 -5.17 16.00 1.56
N ASP A 41 -5.98 15.04 1.12
CA ASP A 41 -6.65 14.10 2.01
C ASP A 41 -5.66 13.23 2.78
N MET A 42 -4.61 12.75 2.11
CA MET A 42 -3.55 12.01 2.76
C MET A 42 -2.81 12.87 3.79
N ASP A 43 -2.40 14.09 3.42
CA ASP A 43 -1.75 15.02 4.34
C ASP A 43 -2.61 15.31 5.57
N ARG A 44 -3.93 15.39 5.41
CA ARG A 44 -4.87 15.52 6.51
C ARG A 44 -4.83 14.30 7.44
N LEU A 45 -4.95 13.08 6.90
CA LEU A 45 -4.88 11.85 7.70
C LEU A 45 -3.56 11.71 8.45
N LEU A 46 -2.45 12.07 7.80
CA LEU A 46 -1.12 12.04 8.43
C LEU A 46 -1.01 13.05 9.58
N LYS A 47 -1.57 14.25 9.42
CA LYS A 47 -1.66 15.26 10.49
C LYS A 47 -2.55 14.84 11.66
N GLU A 48 -3.62 14.10 11.36
CA GLU A 48 -4.51 13.49 12.36
C GLU A 48 -3.84 12.32 13.11
N GLY A 49 -2.62 11.93 12.71
CA GLY A 49 -1.84 10.88 13.35
C GLY A 49 -2.24 9.47 12.94
N VAL A 50 -2.98 9.32 11.83
CA VAL A 50 -3.34 8.01 11.27
C VAL A 50 -2.06 7.30 10.82
N LYS A 51 -1.84 6.10 11.38
CA LYS A 51 -0.71 5.23 11.03
C LYS A 51 -1.24 4.00 10.29
N PRO A 52 -0.70 3.66 9.12
CA PRO A 52 -1.18 2.51 8.37
C PRO A 52 -0.59 1.19 8.89
N GLU A 53 -1.46 0.22 9.15
CA GLU A 53 -1.06 -1.18 9.36
C GLU A 53 -0.93 -1.93 8.02
N VAL A 54 -1.81 -1.63 7.06
CA VAL A 54 -1.75 -2.20 5.70
C VAL A 54 -1.88 -1.09 4.67
N VAL A 55 -0.94 -1.03 3.74
CA VAL A 55 -0.96 -0.10 2.60
C VAL A 55 -1.04 -0.90 1.32
N HIS A 56 -2.00 -0.59 0.45
CA HIS A 56 -2.09 -1.18 -0.88
C HIS A 56 -1.79 -0.13 -1.95
N ILE A 57 -0.60 -0.19 -2.53
CA ILE A 57 -0.20 0.64 -3.68
C ILE A 57 -0.60 -0.12 -4.95
N ALA A 58 -1.85 0.11 -5.37
CA ALA A 58 -2.49 -0.56 -6.50
C ALA A 58 -2.07 0.04 -7.86
N HIS A 59 -3.04 0.42 -8.70
CA HIS A 59 -2.82 1.07 -9.98
C HIS A 59 -2.85 2.59 -9.81
N THR A 60 -1.68 3.19 -9.64
CA THR A 60 -1.51 4.65 -9.60
C THR A 60 -0.17 5.00 -10.24
N PRO A 61 -0.06 6.11 -11.01
CA PRO A 61 1.23 6.61 -11.48
C PRO A 61 2.09 7.16 -10.33
N ALA A 62 1.48 7.59 -9.21
CA ALA A 62 2.16 8.20 -8.07
C ALA A 62 2.74 7.17 -7.07
N TYR A 63 3.01 5.93 -7.50
CA TYR A 63 3.37 4.84 -6.61
C TYR A 63 4.68 5.09 -5.83
N LYS A 64 5.63 5.84 -6.41
CA LYS A 64 6.91 6.17 -5.77
C LYS A 64 6.70 7.21 -4.67
N GLU A 65 5.96 8.25 -4.99
CA GLU A 65 5.63 9.37 -4.12
C GLU A 65 4.84 8.88 -2.91
N MET A 66 3.84 8.01 -3.14
CA MET A 66 3.06 7.42 -2.05
C MET A 66 3.91 6.51 -1.16
N PHE A 67 4.81 5.72 -1.75
CA PHE A 67 5.72 4.88 -0.97
C PHE A 67 6.63 5.73 -0.07
N GLU A 68 7.28 6.76 -0.61
CA GLU A 68 8.18 7.64 0.16
C GLU A 68 7.46 8.42 1.25
N ARG A 69 6.21 8.82 1.00
CA ARG A 69 5.40 9.53 2.00
C ARG A 69 4.96 8.62 3.15
N LEU A 70 4.69 7.35 2.88
CA LEU A 70 4.14 6.42 3.87
C LEU A 70 5.21 5.60 4.60
N ILE A 71 6.36 5.33 3.98
CA ILE A 71 7.41 4.52 4.60
C ILE A 71 7.93 5.04 5.97
N PRO A 72 7.98 6.36 6.26
CA PRO A 72 8.40 6.84 7.58
C PRO A 72 7.42 6.48 8.70
N LEU A 73 6.19 6.09 8.36
CA LEU A 73 5.14 5.72 9.31
C LEU A 73 5.10 4.22 9.59
N ALA A 74 5.82 3.42 8.80
CA ALA A 74 5.80 1.97 8.89
C ALA A 74 6.58 1.50 10.12
N ASP A 75 5.99 0.56 10.85
CA ASP A 75 6.63 -0.17 11.95
C ASP A 75 6.60 -1.68 11.72
N LYS A 76 7.03 -2.46 12.71
CA LYS A 76 7.12 -3.92 12.59
C LYS A 76 5.78 -4.64 12.35
N HIS A 77 4.65 -3.95 12.53
CA HIS A 77 3.30 -4.45 12.26
C HIS A 77 2.74 -3.96 10.92
N THR A 78 3.46 -3.08 10.21
CA THR A 78 3.05 -2.57 8.91
C THR A 78 3.38 -3.53 7.78
N CYS A 79 2.47 -3.65 6.80
CA CYS A 79 2.68 -4.36 5.55
C CYS A 79 2.30 -3.48 4.35
N PHE A 80 3.22 -3.35 3.38
CA PHE A 80 2.90 -2.75 2.08
C PHE A 80 2.66 -3.85 1.05
N ILE A 81 1.58 -3.70 0.29
CA ILE A 81 1.18 -4.53 -0.83
C ILE A 81 1.41 -3.71 -2.09
N ILE A 82 2.36 -4.13 -2.91
CA ILE A 82 2.73 -3.49 -4.17
C ILE A 82 2.08 -4.26 -5.31
N GLY A 83 1.09 -3.65 -5.97
CA GLY A 83 0.40 -4.28 -7.09
C GLY A 83 1.23 -4.24 -8.37
N ASN A 84 1.31 -5.36 -9.09
CA ASN A 84 1.98 -5.54 -10.38
C ASN A 84 3.38 -4.90 -10.42
N PRO A 85 4.34 -5.34 -9.59
CA PRO A 85 5.70 -4.76 -9.56
C PRO A 85 6.42 -4.86 -10.92
N TYR A 86 6.01 -5.81 -11.78
CA TYR A 86 6.56 -6.02 -13.12
C TYR A 86 5.75 -5.38 -14.26
N ALA A 87 4.74 -4.56 -13.97
CA ALA A 87 3.87 -3.97 -14.99
C ALA A 87 4.63 -3.19 -16.09
N THR A 88 5.70 -2.49 -15.72
CA THR A 88 6.54 -1.74 -16.65
C THR A 88 8.02 -1.92 -16.31
N PRO A 89 8.94 -1.71 -17.27
CA PRO A 89 10.38 -1.72 -16.98
C PRO A 89 10.78 -0.72 -15.89
N GLU A 90 10.08 0.41 -15.80
CA GLU A 90 10.31 1.41 -14.75
C GLU A 90 9.86 0.91 -13.38
N LYS A 91 8.63 0.40 -13.27
CA LYS A 91 8.11 -0.13 -12.00
C LYS A 91 8.93 -1.33 -11.52
N LYS A 92 9.43 -2.15 -12.45
CA LYS A 92 10.37 -3.26 -12.15
C LYS A 92 11.69 -2.76 -11.57
N ARG A 93 12.26 -1.66 -12.10
CA ARG A 93 13.49 -1.06 -11.53
C ARG A 93 13.21 -0.52 -10.13
N TRP A 94 12.12 0.22 -9.98
CA TRP A 94 11.71 0.74 -8.67
C TRP A 94 11.43 -0.38 -7.66
N TRP A 95 10.83 -1.50 -8.06
CA TRP A 95 10.65 -2.65 -7.17
C TRP A 95 11.98 -3.19 -6.62
N LYS A 96 13.03 -3.24 -7.45
CA LYS A 96 14.38 -3.60 -6.99
C LYS A 96 14.95 -2.59 -6.01
N GLU A 97 14.65 -1.30 -6.18
CA GLU A 97 15.04 -0.24 -5.23
C GLU A 97 14.32 -0.45 -3.88
N VAL A 98 13.02 -0.74 -3.89
CA VAL A 98 12.24 -1.06 -2.67
C VAL A 98 12.81 -2.28 -1.93
N ILE A 99 13.20 -3.33 -2.66
CA ILE A 99 13.85 -4.53 -2.09
C ILE A 99 15.18 -4.15 -1.42
N ALA A 100 15.98 -3.30 -2.08
CA ALA A 100 17.30 -2.89 -1.60
C ALA A 100 17.24 -1.84 -0.46
N ASP A 101 16.13 -1.12 -0.31
CA ASP A 101 15.98 -0.04 0.66
C ASP A 101 16.20 -0.53 2.11
N LEU A 102 17.10 0.11 2.85
CA LEU A 102 17.45 -0.26 4.23
C LEU A 102 16.33 -0.01 5.24
N ARG A 103 15.30 0.75 4.86
CA ARG A 103 14.10 0.96 5.66
C ARG A 103 13.18 -0.27 5.62
N THR A 104 13.24 -1.08 4.56
CA THR A 104 12.42 -2.29 4.42
C THR A 104 13.09 -3.50 5.08
N GLY A 105 12.27 -4.42 5.59
CA GLY A 105 12.67 -5.71 6.16
C GLY A 105 12.56 -6.83 5.13
N ILE A 106 11.80 -7.88 5.47
CA ILE A 106 11.55 -9.01 4.56
C ILE A 106 10.61 -8.58 3.43
N THR A 107 10.92 -9.00 2.21
CA THR A 107 10.05 -8.83 1.04
C THR A 107 9.70 -10.17 0.42
N PHE A 108 8.47 -10.30 -0.05
CA PHE A 108 8.01 -11.45 -0.83
C PHE A 108 7.59 -11.00 -2.22
N ASP A 109 8.01 -11.76 -3.22
CA ASP A 109 7.61 -11.58 -4.60
C ASP A 109 6.71 -12.74 -5.01
N LEU A 110 5.46 -12.40 -5.34
CA LEU A 110 4.43 -13.32 -5.80
C LEU A 110 4.13 -13.11 -7.30
N TYR A 111 5.08 -12.54 -8.05
CA TYR A 111 4.99 -12.08 -9.44
C TYR A 111 4.05 -10.88 -9.62
N ASP A 112 2.74 -11.06 -9.42
CA ASP A 112 1.77 -9.99 -9.61
C ASP A 112 1.61 -9.10 -8.36
N VAL A 113 2.16 -9.55 -7.23
CA VAL A 113 2.11 -8.82 -5.95
C VAL A 113 3.46 -8.89 -5.26
N GLY A 114 3.96 -7.74 -4.82
CA GLY A 114 5.06 -7.64 -3.88
C GLY A 114 4.54 -7.37 -2.46
N LEU A 115 5.02 -8.10 -1.46
CA LEU A 115 4.78 -7.80 -0.05
C LEU A 115 6.05 -7.23 0.56
N VAL A 116 5.93 -6.16 1.35
CA VAL A 116 7.03 -5.52 2.06
C VAL A 116 6.67 -5.40 3.53
N PHE A 117 7.47 -6.03 4.38
CA PHE A 117 7.37 -5.94 5.84
C PHE A 117 8.50 -5.08 6.38
N PHE A 118 8.29 -4.48 7.56
CA PHE A 118 9.25 -3.53 8.17
C PHE A 118 9.75 -3.99 9.53
N ASP A 119 9.52 -5.26 9.89
CA ASP A 119 10.12 -5.89 11.07
C ASP A 119 11.64 -6.04 10.86
N LYS A 120 12.40 -5.16 11.52
CA LYS A 120 13.88 -5.14 11.50
C LYS A 120 14.51 -6.03 12.58
N GLU A 121 13.71 -6.69 13.42
CA GLU A 121 14.21 -7.72 14.33
C GLU A 121 14.61 -9.00 13.55
N ARG A 122 14.14 -9.13 12.31
CA ARG A 122 14.48 -10.21 11.38
C ARG A 122 15.56 -9.75 10.39
N VAL A 123 16.37 -10.71 9.94
CA VAL A 123 17.34 -10.48 8.86
C VAL A 123 16.59 -10.07 7.60
N LYS A 124 17.02 -8.97 6.99
CA LYS A 124 16.50 -8.50 5.70
C LYS A 124 16.69 -9.58 4.64
N GLU A 125 15.61 -9.94 3.96
CA GLU A 125 15.62 -11.00 2.96
C GLU A 125 14.61 -10.68 1.85
N HIS A 126 14.91 -11.14 0.64
CA HIS A 126 13.98 -11.12 -0.49
C HIS A 126 13.65 -12.55 -0.91
N ARG A 127 12.36 -12.91 -0.90
CA ARG A 127 11.89 -14.26 -1.21
C ARG A 127 11.00 -14.23 -2.45
N ILE A 128 11.36 -14.99 -3.47
CA ILE A 128 10.50 -15.24 -4.63
C ILE A 128 9.70 -16.52 -4.34
N VAL A 129 8.37 -16.43 -4.34
CA VAL A 129 7.50 -17.56 -4.04
C VAL A 129 7.13 -18.26 -5.34
N ASN A 130 7.55 -19.51 -5.47
CA ASN A 130 7.12 -20.38 -6.55
C ASN A 130 5.81 -21.08 -6.14
N PHE A 131 4.76 -20.91 -6.93
CA PHE A 131 3.53 -21.68 -6.78
C PHE A 131 3.71 -22.98 -7.58
N LEU A 132 3.70 -24.12 -6.86
CA LEU A 132 3.78 -25.46 -7.42
C LEU A 132 2.43 -25.89 -8.02
#